data_AF-A0A3B3IRL9-F1
#
_entry.id   AF-A0A3B3IRL9-F1
#
_cell.length_a   1.000
_cell.length_b   1.000
_cell.length_c   1.000
_cell.angle_alpha   90.00
_cell.angle_beta   90.00
_cell.angle_gamma   90.00
#
_symmetry.space_group_name_H-M   'P 1'
#
loop_
_entity.id
_entity.type
_entity.pdbx_description
1 polymer ?
#
loop_
_entity_poly.entity_id
_entity_poly.type
_entity_poly.pdbx_seq_one_letter_code
_entity_poly.pdbx_strand_id
1 'polypeptide(L)'
;MEGAPPGSLALRLLLFVALPASGWLTTGAPEPPPLSGAPQDGIRINVTTLKDDGDISKQQVVLNITYESGQVYVNDLPVNSGVTRISCQTLIVKNENLENLEEKEYFGIVSVRILVHEWPMTSGSSLQLIVIQEEVVEIDGKQVQQKDVTEIDILVKNRGVLRHSNYTLPLEESMLYSISRDSDILFTLPNLSKKEKVLVHCKPLASILSGMWKPL
;
A
#
# COMPACT_ATOMS: atom_id res chain seq x y z
N MET A 1 25.36 -52.03 40.38
CA MET A 1 24.37 -51.73 41.42
C MET A 1 23.87 -50.31 41.17
N GLU A 2 22.82 -50.09 40.37
CA GLU A 2 21.47 -50.71 40.33
C GLU A 2 20.65 -50.36 41.60
N GLY A 3 19.42 -49.85 41.50
CA GLY A 3 18.66 -49.55 40.27
C GLY A 3 17.26 -48.95 40.52
N ALA A 4 16.41 -48.99 39.49
CA ALA A 4 14.99 -48.58 39.46
C ALA A 4 14.24 -49.44 38.41
N PRO A 5 12.89 -49.39 38.25
CA PRO A 5 11.84 -48.75 39.06
C PRO A 5 11.15 -49.77 40.01
N PRO A 6 9.98 -50.46 39.79
CA PRO A 6 8.91 -50.41 38.76
C PRO A 6 7.46 -50.14 39.30
N GLY A 7 6.52 -49.81 38.39
CA GLY A 7 5.05 -49.83 38.62
C GLY A 7 4.44 -48.54 39.21
N SER A 8 3.35 -47.91 38.73
CA SER A 8 2.22 -48.21 37.82
C SER A 8 0.90 -48.69 38.47
N LEU A 9 -0.21 -48.28 37.83
CA LEU A 9 -1.64 -48.51 38.11
C LEU A 9 -2.32 -47.59 39.14
N ALA A 10 -3.61 -47.33 38.87
CA ALA A 10 -4.43 -46.29 39.51
C ALA A 10 -5.75 -46.87 40.03
N LEU A 11 -6.44 -46.13 40.91
CA LEU A 11 -7.89 -46.06 40.86
C LEU A 11 -8.46 -44.74 41.39
N ARG A 12 -9.70 -44.45 40.97
CA ARG A 12 -10.50 -43.26 41.30
C ARG A 12 -11.02 -43.28 42.74
N LEU A 13 -11.41 -42.09 43.23
CA LEU A 13 -12.76 -41.91 43.79
C LEU A 13 -13.27 -40.48 43.50
N LEU A 14 -14.59 -40.35 43.43
CA LEU A 14 -15.29 -39.13 42.99
C LEU A 14 -15.77 -38.31 44.20
N LEU A 15 -15.82 -36.99 44.03
CA LEU A 15 -16.74 -36.12 44.77
C LEU A 15 -17.40 -35.15 43.78
N PHE A 16 -18.73 -35.15 43.78
CA PHE A 16 -19.58 -34.20 43.06
C PHE A 16 -19.85 -32.95 43.93
N VAL A 17 -20.69 -32.02 43.41
CA VAL A 17 -21.19 -30.74 43.98
C VAL A 17 -20.40 -29.52 43.48
N ALA A 18 -21.01 -28.50 42.86
CA ALA A 18 -22.32 -28.39 42.19
C ALA A 18 -22.30 -27.20 41.21
N LEU A 19 -23.22 -27.16 40.23
CA LEU A 19 -23.41 -25.97 39.38
C LEU A 19 -24.37 -24.97 40.05
N PRO A 20 -24.06 -23.66 40.02
CA PRO A 20 -25.03 -22.64 39.66
C PRO A 20 -25.12 -22.54 38.12
N ALA A 21 -26.33 -22.46 37.58
CA ALA A 21 -26.58 -22.28 36.15
C ALA A 21 -26.94 -20.82 35.82
N SER A 22 -27.00 -20.51 34.52
CA SER A 22 -27.36 -19.21 33.91
C SER A 22 -26.35 -18.05 34.12
N GLY A 23 -25.95 -17.42 33.01
CA GLY A 23 -24.89 -16.40 33.01
C GLY A 23 -24.46 -15.93 31.61
N TRP A 24 -25.41 -15.80 30.68
CA TRP A 24 -25.31 -15.09 29.39
C TRP A 24 -24.01 -15.26 28.58
N LEU A 25 -23.98 -16.22 27.65
CA LEU A 25 -23.03 -16.16 26.52
C LEU A 25 -23.46 -15.04 25.56
N THR A 26 -23.00 -13.82 25.81
CA THR A 26 -22.96 -12.79 24.76
C THR A 26 -21.88 -13.17 23.77
N THR A 27 -22.25 -13.96 22.76
CA THR A 27 -21.50 -14.07 21.51
C THR A 27 -21.57 -12.71 20.82
N GLY A 28 -20.73 -11.78 21.26
CA GLY A 28 -20.31 -10.68 20.41
C GLY A 28 -19.69 -11.30 19.18
N ALA A 29 -20.32 -11.10 18.02
CA ALA A 29 -19.63 -11.33 16.77
C ALA A 29 -18.35 -10.48 16.79
N PRO A 30 -17.22 -10.97 16.23
CA PRO A 30 -16.06 -10.10 16.01
C PRO A 30 -16.54 -8.84 15.31
N GLU A 31 -16.23 -7.67 15.89
CA GLU A 31 -16.53 -6.39 15.26
C GLU A 31 -15.96 -6.44 13.84
N PRO A 32 -16.77 -6.18 12.79
CA PRO A 32 -16.27 -6.25 11.43
C PRO A 32 -15.07 -5.29 11.31
N PRO A 33 -13.95 -5.71 10.71
CA PRO A 33 -12.77 -4.85 10.60
C PRO A 33 -13.20 -3.51 9.98
N PRO A 34 -12.72 -2.38 10.52
CA PRO A 34 -13.27 -1.06 10.20
C PRO A 34 -13.29 -0.85 8.69
N LEU A 35 -14.44 -0.46 8.16
CA LEU A 35 -14.69 -0.33 6.71
C LEU A 35 -13.91 0.81 6.02
N SER A 36 -12.94 1.42 6.72
CA SER A 36 -11.92 2.27 6.11
C SER A 36 -10.97 1.40 5.29
N GLY A 37 -11.23 1.32 3.99
CA GLY A 37 -10.39 0.61 3.02
C GLY A 37 -9.05 1.30 2.71
N ALA A 38 -8.65 2.29 3.51
CA ALA A 38 -7.42 3.03 3.37
C ALA A 38 -6.24 2.27 4.03
N PRO A 39 -5.13 2.04 3.32
CA PRO A 39 -3.86 1.65 3.94
C PRO A 39 -3.45 2.73 4.97
N GLN A 40 -3.30 2.35 6.24
CA GLN A 40 -2.99 3.30 7.33
C GLN A 40 -1.66 4.02 7.11
N ASP A 41 -0.69 3.36 6.46
CA ASP A 41 0.63 3.90 6.11
C ASP A 41 0.71 4.46 4.67
N GLY A 42 -0.43 4.62 3.97
CA GLY A 42 -0.48 5.11 2.59
C GLY A 42 -0.13 6.59 2.46
N ILE A 43 0.71 6.93 1.48
CA ILE A 43 1.11 8.32 1.20
C ILE A 43 -0.07 9.06 0.57
N ARG A 44 -0.47 10.19 1.17
CA ARG A 44 -1.60 11.03 0.75
C ARG A 44 -1.11 12.24 -0.04
N ILE A 45 -1.42 12.25 -1.33
CA ILE A 45 -0.91 13.21 -2.31
C ILE A 45 -2.01 14.20 -2.67
N ASN A 46 -1.79 15.49 -2.41
CA ASN A 46 -2.78 16.54 -2.65
C ASN A 46 -2.72 17.01 -4.12
N VAL A 47 -3.84 16.89 -4.84
CA VAL A 47 -3.98 17.39 -6.21
C VAL A 47 -5.17 18.33 -6.35
N THR A 48 -5.10 19.22 -7.33
CA THR A 48 -6.21 20.05 -7.78
C THR A 48 -6.69 19.63 -9.17
N THR A 49 -8.00 19.65 -9.37
CA THR A 49 -8.64 19.40 -10.67
C THR A 49 -9.50 20.60 -11.00
N LEU A 50 -9.21 21.27 -12.11
CA LEU A 50 -10.05 22.34 -12.65
C LEU A 50 -11.33 21.73 -13.23
N LYS A 51 -12.48 22.24 -12.82
CA LYS A 51 -13.79 21.84 -13.32
C LYS A 51 -14.17 22.63 -14.57
N ASP A 52 -15.16 22.13 -15.29
CA ASP A 52 -15.64 22.71 -16.55
C ASP A 52 -16.36 24.07 -16.37
N ASP A 53 -16.71 24.43 -15.13
CA ASP A 53 -17.25 25.73 -14.69
C ASP A 53 -16.17 26.73 -14.21
N GLY A 54 -14.90 26.30 -14.16
CA GLY A 54 -13.77 27.07 -13.66
C GLY A 54 -13.48 26.94 -12.16
N ASP A 55 -14.28 26.18 -11.40
CA ASP A 55 -14.02 25.92 -9.97
C ASP A 55 -12.89 24.90 -9.77
N ILE A 56 -12.22 24.96 -8.61
CA ILE A 56 -11.03 24.16 -8.30
C ILE A 56 -11.38 23.12 -7.23
N SER A 57 -11.68 21.89 -7.66
CA SER A 57 -11.78 20.76 -6.74
C SER A 57 -10.42 20.35 -6.19
N LYS A 58 -10.36 20.04 -4.89
CA LYS A 58 -9.21 19.41 -4.23
C LYS A 58 -9.49 17.93 -4.01
N GLN A 59 -8.51 17.08 -4.30
CA GLN A 59 -8.59 15.63 -4.11
C GLN A 59 -7.29 15.13 -3.49
N GLN A 60 -7.36 14.04 -2.72
CA GLN A 60 -6.19 13.29 -2.31
C GLN A 60 -6.13 11.96 -3.05
N VAL A 61 -4.99 11.62 -3.61
CA VAL A 61 -4.67 10.25 -4.04
C VAL A 61 -3.92 9.56 -2.90
N VAL A 62 -4.30 8.32 -2.59
CA VAL A 62 -3.51 7.46 -1.68
C VAL A 62 -2.66 6.50 -2.53
N LEU A 63 -1.35 6.45 -2.29
CA LEU A 63 -0.45 5.44 -2.87
C LEU A 63 0.25 4.65 -1.76
N ASN A 64 0.32 3.33 -1.94
CA ASN A 64 1.21 2.46 -1.18
C ASN A 64 2.55 2.35 -1.93
N ILE A 65 3.64 2.86 -1.36
CA ILE A 65 4.99 2.79 -1.94
C ILE A 65 5.88 2.01 -0.98
N THR A 66 6.48 0.92 -1.47
CA THR A 66 7.27 0.00 -0.65
C THR A 66 8.57 -0.40 -1.34
N TYR A 67 9.52 -0.92 -0.56
CA TYR A 67 10.75 -1.51 -1.06
C TYR A 67 10.96 -2.91 -0.46
N GLU A 68 11.13 -3.91 -1.31
CA GLU A 68 11.39 -5.29 -0.89
C GLU A 68 12.52 -5.92 -1.73
N SER A 69 13.51 -6.52 -1.07
CA SER A 69 14.51 -7.43 -1.67
C SER A 69 15.34 -6.89 -2.86
N GLY A 70 15.34 -5.58 -3.12
CA GLY A 70 15.96 -4.97 -4.29
C GLY A 70 15.02 -4.19 -5.21
N GLN A 71 13.71 -4.24 -4.98
CA GLN A 71 12.67 -3.74 -5.89
C GLN A 71 11.79 -2.70 -5.19
N VAL A 72 11.56 -1.56 -5.84
CA VAL A 72 10.51 -0.59 -5.45
C VAL A 72 9.17 -1.04 -6.04
N TYR A 73 8.09 -0.90 -5.29
CA TYR A 73 6.72 -1.13 -5.72
C TYR A 73 5.84 0.08 -5.45
N VAL A 74 4.87 0.34 -6.34
CA VAL A 74 3.82 1.33 -6.17
C VAL A 74 2.48 0.66 -6.44
N ASN A 75 1.61 0.55 -5.43
CA ASN A 75 0.37 -0.22 -5.46
C ASN A 75 0.57 -1.63 -6.05
N ASP A 76 1.56 -2.34 -5.51
CA ASP A 76 2.03 -3.68 -5.88
C ASP A 76 2.61 -3.82 -7.30
N LEU A 77 2.70 -2.73 -8.08
CA LEU A 77 3.36 -2.71 -9.39
C LEU A 77 4.87 -2.43 -9.22
N PRO A 78 5.79 -3.25 -9.76
CA PRO A 78 7.22 -3.03 -9.64
C PRO A 78 7.67 -1.85 -10.52
N VAL A 79 8.42 -0.91 -9.93
CA VAL A 79 8.98 0.28 -10.59
C VAL A 79 10.51 0.19 -10.64
N ASN A 80 11.08 0.39 -11.82
CA ASN A 80 12.53 0.35 -12.04
C ASN A 80 13.17 1.72 -11.82
N SER A 81 14.50 1.73 -11.60
CA SER A 81 15.33 2.94 -11.60
C SER A 81 15.17 3.75 -12.89
N GLY A 82 15.16 5.09 -12.77
CA GLY A 82 14.72 6.03 -13.80
C GLY A 82 13.32 6.59 -13.51
N VAL A 83 12.69 7.26 -14.49
CA VAL A 83 11.29 7.69 -14.40
C VAL A 83 10.39 6.69 -15.12
N THR A 84 9.42 6.13 -14.39
CA THR A 84 8.39 5.24 -14.94
C THR A 84 7.03 5.92 -14.80
N ARG A 85 6.27 6.04 -15.89
CA ARG A 85 4.85 6.43 -15.84
C ARG A 85 3.99 5.18 -15.74
N ILE A 86 3.29 5.05 -14.61
CA ILE A 86 2.35 3.98 -14.31
C ILE A 86 0.91 4.45 -14.44
N SER A 87 -0.03 3.50 -14.56
CA SER A 87 -1.45 3.73 -14.34
C SER A 87 -2.01 2.59 -13.49
N CYS A 88 -2.64 2.92 -12.37
CA CYS A 88 -3.14 1.94 -11.39
C CYS A 88 -4.54 2.33 -10.88
N GLN A 89 -5.29 1.36 -10.33
CA GLN A 89 -6.50 1.68 -9.57
C GLN A 89 -6.09 1.95 -8.12
N THR A 90 -6.55 3.05 -7.52
CA THR A 90 -6.25 3.38 -6.13
C THR A 90 -7.35 4.19 -5.46
N LEU A 91 -7.26 4.33 -4.14
CA LEU A 91 -8.17 5.12 -3.33
C LEU A 91 -7.95 6.62 -3.57
N ILE A 92 -9.04 7.33 -3.83
CA ILE A 92 -9.10 8.78 -4.02
C ILE A 92 -10.11 9.32 -2.99
N VAL A 93 -9.70 10.35 -2.24
CA VAL A 93 -10.56 11.07 -1.30
C VAL A 93 -10.88 12.43 -1.89
N LYS A 94 -12.17 12.68 -2.17
CA LYS A 94 -12.63 13.94 -2.75
C LYS A 94 -13.24 14.84 -1.67
N ASN A 95 -12.71 16.05 -1.54
CA ASN A 95 -13.33 17.08 -0.71
C ASN A 95 -14.27 17.91 -1.59
N GLU A 96 -15.57 17.83 -1.31
CA GLU A 96 -16.56 18.71 -1.93
C GLU A 96 -16.68 20.04 -1.16
N ASN A 97 -17.48 20.98 -1.68
CA ASN A 97 -17.36 22.39 -1.30
C ASN A 97 -17.80 22.66 0.16
N LEU A 98 -17.29 23.77 0.70
CA LEU A 98 -17.24 24.26 2.09
C LEU A 98 -18.53 24.17 2.95
N GLU A 99 -19.67 23.85 2.36
CA GLU A 99 -20.98 23.74 3.01
C GLU A 99 -21.30 22.32 3.50
N ASN A 100 -20.65 21.28 2.94
CA ASN A 100 -20.83 19.88 3.37
C ASN A 100 -19.47 19.17 3.48
N LEU A 101 -19.03 18.90 4.72
CA LEU A 101 -17.78 18.19 5.04
C LEU A 101 -17.87 16.66 4.86
N GLU A 102 -18.57 16.20 3.81
CA GLU A 102 -18.60 14.78 3.45
C GLU A 102 -17.42 14.44 2.53
N GLU A 103 -16.35 13.92 3.11
CA GLU A 103 -15.24 13.32 2.36
C GLU A 103 -15.75 12.10 1.56
N LYS A 104 -15.64 12.14 0.23
CA LYS A 104 -16.11 11.07 -0.64
C LYS A 104 -14.94 10.22 -1.12
N GLU A 105 -14.77 9.07 -0.47
CA GLU A 105 -13.81 8.03 -0.84
C GLU A 105 -14.32 7.20 -2.03
N TYR A 106 -13.47 6.98 -3.05
CA TYR A 106 -13.76 6.08 -4.17
C TYR A 106 -12.49 5.49 -4.79
N PHE A 107 -12.61 4.42 -5.59
CA PHE A 107 -11.47 3.79 -6.28
C PHE A 107 -11.43 4.13 -7.78
N GLY A 108 -10.69 5.17 -8.15
CA GLY A 108 -10.51 5.60 -9.54
C GLY A 108 -9.21 5.10 -10.18
N ILE A 109 -9.02 5.38 -11.47
CA ILE A 109 -7.78 5.09 -12.21
C ILE A 109 -6.89 6.32 -12.20
N VAL A 110 -5.67 6.18 -11.69
CA VAL A 110 -4.71 7.27 -11.54
C VAL A 110 -3.46 6.98 -12.35
N SER A 111 -3.00 7.96 -13.15
CA SER A 111 -1.71 7.92 -13.83
C SER A 111 -0.69 8.75 -13.05
N VAL A 112 0.45 8.15 -12.74
CA VAL A 112 1.50 8.70 -11.88
C VAL A 112 2.84 8.53 -12.55
N ARG A 113 3.69 9.56 -12.53
CA ARG A 113 5.12 9.42 -12.83
C ARG A 113 5.85 9.13 -11.53
N ILE A 114 6.71 8.12 -11.52
CA ILE A 114 7.52 7.74 -10.37
C ILE A 114 8.99 7.81 -10.80
N LEU A 115 9.77 8.69 -10.18
CA LEU A 115 11.23 8.63 -10.24
C LEU A 115 11.71 7.67 -9.16
N VAL A 116 12.57 6.71 -9.52
CA VAL A 116 13.40 5.95 -8.58
C VAL A 116 14.86 6.22 -8.92
N HIS A 117 15.66 6.63 -7.95
CA HIS A 117 17.10 6.86 -8.11
C HIS A 117 17.90 6.13 -7.02
N GLU A 118 18.94 5.40 -7.41
CA GLU A 118 19.80 4.63 -6.49
C GLU A 118 21.17 5.31 -6.34
N TRP A 119 21.38 6.02 -5.22
CA TRP A 119 22.67 6.64 -4.90
C TRP A 119 23.56 5.67 -4.10
N PRO A 120 24.68 5.17 -4.66
CA PRO A 120 25.64 4.37 -3.90
C PRO A 120 26.43 5.26 -2.93
N MET A 121 26.29 5.04 -1.62
CA MET A 121 26.85 5.93 -0.60
C MET A 121 28.39 5.87 -0.53
N THR A 122 28.98 4.68 -0.78
CA THR A 122 30.43 4.49 -0.88
C THR A 122 30.78 3.35 -1.85
N SER A 123 31.82 3.54 -2.66
CA SER A 123 32.31 2.53 -3.62
C SER A 123 32.71 1.23 -2.91
N GLY A 124 32.25 0.09 -3.45
CA GLY A 124 32.50 -1.24 -2.87
C GLY A 124 31.65 -1.58 -1.64
N SER A 125 30.78 -0.67 -1.19
CA SER A 125 29.79 -0.93 -0.15
C SER A 125 28.45 -1.37 -0.74
N SER A 126 27.67 -2.11 0.05
CA SER A 126 26.26 -2.42 -0.23
C SER A 126 25.30 -1.39 0.37
N LEU A 127 25.81 -0.26 0.89
CA LEU A 127 25.05 0.85 1.43
C LEU A 127 24.62 1.80 0.30
N GLN A 128 23.32 1.93 0.10
CA GLN A 128 22.69 2.76 -0.94
C GLN A 128 21.59 3.62 -0.32
N LEU A 129 21.38 4.82 -0.86
CA LEU A 129 20.18 5.61 -0.62
C LEU A 129 19.29 5.53 -1.86
N ILE A 130 18.08 5.03 -1.69
CA ILE A 130 17.07 5.01 -2.75
C ILE A 130 16.16 6.22 -2.53
N VAL A 131 16.17 7.13 -3.48
CA VAL A 131 15.30 8.32 -3.50
C VAL A 131 14.15 8.04 -4.45
N ILE A 132 12.92 8.21 -3.98
CA ILE A 132 11.70 8.04 -4.77
C ILE A 132 10.93 9.37 -4.75
N GLN A 133 10.49 9.85 -5.90
CA GLN A 133 9.63 11.03 -6.04
C GLN A 133 8.42 10.66 -6.93
N GLU A 134 7.27 11.29 -6.70
CA GLU A 134 6.02 11.02 -7.43
C GLU A 134 5.35 12.28 -8.01
N GLU A 135 4.63 12.12 -9.12
CA GLU A 135 3.82 13.17 -9.73
C GLU A 135 2.54 12.53 -10.30
N VAL A 136 1.40 12.74 -9.64
CA VAL A 136 0.08 12.40 -10.15
C VAL A 136 -0.25 13.36 -11.30
N VAL A 137 -0.34 12.82 -12.52
CA VAL A 137 -0.62 13.61 -13.72
C VAL A 137 -2.07 13.50 -14.19
N GLU A 138 -2.79 12.45 -13.81
CA GLU A 138 -4.14 12.19 -14.33
C GLU A 138 -4.99 11.36 -13.35
N ILE A 139 -6.28 11.71 -13.23
CA ILE A 139 -7.31 10.95 -12.51
C ILE A 139 -8.50 10.73 -13.45
N ASP A 140 -8.91 9.47 -13.64
CA ASP A 140 -10.07 9.06 -14.43
C ASP A 140 -10.15 9.69 -15.84
N GLY A 141 -8.97 9.85 -16.49
CA GLY A 141 -8.83 10.48 -17.81
C GLY A 141 -8.81 12.01 -17.82
N LYS A 142 -8.92 12.66 -16.64
CA LYS A 142 -8.76 14.12 -16.48
C LYS A 142 -7.37 14.44 -15.94
N GLN A 143 -6.65 15.34 -16.62
CA GLN A 143 -5.37 15.87 -16.13
C GLN A 143 -5.58 16.63 -14.82
N VAL A 144 -4.64 16.51 -13.89
CA VAL A 144 -4.66 17.21 -12.60
C VAL A 144 -3.37 18.01 -12.40
N GLN A 145 -3.38 18.92 -11.42
CA GLN A 145 -2.20 19.67 -11.00
C GLN A 145 -1.79 19.20 -9.61
N GLN A 146 -0.52 18.82 -9.45
CA GLN A 146 0.10 18.59 -8.16
C GLN A 146 1.07 19.75 -7.90
N LYS A 147 1.01 20.32 -6.69
CA LYS A 147 1.86 21.46 -6.30
C LYS A 147 3.10 21.02 -5.54
N ASP A 148 2.94 20.02 -4.68
CA ASP A 148 3.96 19.56 -3.75
C ASP A 148 4.13 18.04 -3.93
N VAL A 149 5.36 17.56 -4.01
CA VAL A 149 5.72 16.14 -4.17
C VAL A 149 6.17 15.54 -2.84
N THR A 150 5.87 14.26 -2.63
CA THR A 150 6.52 13.47 -1.57
C THR A 150 7.84 12.88 -2.08
N GLU A 151 8.94 13.25 -1.44
CA GLU A 151 10.21 12.54 -1.57
C GLU A 151 10.34 11.47 -0.48
N ILE A 152 10.75 10.26 -0.85
CA ILE A 152 10.88 9.10 0.03
C ILE A 152 12.32 8.61 -0.02
N ASP A 153 12.94 8.59 1.15
CA ASP A 153 14.36 8.43 1.37
C ASP A 153 14.61 7.09 2.08
N ILE A 154 14.91 6.04 1.30
CA ILE A 154 15.09 4.67 1.80
C ILE A 154 16.58 4.32 1.84
N LEU A 155 17.17 4.37 3.03
CA LEU A 155 18.56 3.95 3.24
C LEU A 155 18.60 2.42 3.36
N VAL A 156 19.31 1.76 2.45
CA VAL A 156 19.38 0.30 2.30
C VAL A 156 20.80 -0.21 2.50
N LYS A 157 20.94 -1.38 3.13
CA LYS A 157 22.20 -2.13 3.17
C LYS A 157 21.94 -3.62 2.98
N ASN A 158 22.69 -4.27 2.08
CA ASN A 158 22.48 -5.69 1.71
C ASN A 158 21.02 -6.01 1.30
N ARG A 159 20.33 -5.07 0.63
CA ARG A 159 18.88 -5.13 0.29
C ARG A 159 17.91 -5.09 1.49
N GLY A 160 18.40 -4.95 2.72
CA GLY A 160 17.57 -4.67 3.90
C GLY A 160 17.46 -3.17 4.16
N VAL A 161 16.26 -2.68 4.51
CA VAL A 161 16.04 -1.28 4.89
C VAL A 161 16.67 -0.99 6.25
N LEU A 162 17.41 0.11 6.34
CA LEU A 162 17.99 0.65 7.58
C LEU A 162 17.23 1.88 8.10
N ARG A 163 16.74 2.72 7.19
CA ARG A 163 15.95 3.92 7.50
C ARG A 163 14.96 4.19 6.36
N HIS A 164 13.78 4.69 6.73
CA HIS A 164 12.79 5.28 5.85
C HIS A 164 12.57 6.73 6.32
N SER A 165 12.41 7.70 5.42
CA SER A 165 12.14 9.09 5.77
C SER A 165 11.37 9.76 4.63
N ASN A 166 10.36 10.58 4.95
CA ASN A 166 9.55 11.26 3.96
C ASN A 166 9.74 12.78 4.10
N TYR A 167 9.83 13.46 2.97
CA TYR A 167 9.91 14.91 2.88
C TYR A 167 8.86 15.42 1.88
N THR A 168 8.44 16.68 2.04
CA THR A 168 7.55 17.35 1.09
C THR A 168 8.25 18.60 0.57
N LEU A 169 8.33 18.74 -0.75
CA LEU A 169 8.93 19.87 -1.44
C LEU A 169 8.04 20.32 -2.61
N PRO A 170 8.14 21.57 -3.10
CA PRO A 170 7.45 21.99 -4.31
C PRO A 170 7.81 21.09 -5.51
N LEU A 171 6.83 20.81 -6.38
CA LEU A 171 7.06 19.98 -7.55
C LEU A 171 8.16 20.57 -8.45
N GLU A 172 8.20 21.90 -8.58
CA GLU A 172 9.17 22.63 -9.39
C GLU A 172 10.63 22.55 -8.87
N GLU A 173 10.82 22.20 -7.60
CA GLU A 173 12.13 21.98 -6.97
C GLU A 173 12.60 20.51 -7.08
N SER A 174 11.77 19.62 -7.60
CA SER A 174 12.03 18.18 -7.66
C SER A 174 12.91 17.74 -8.84
N MET A 175 13.60 16.60 -8.66
CA MET A 175 14.34 15.97 -9.75
C MET A 175 13.39 15.42 -10.83
N LEU A 176 12.23 14.89 -10.42
CA LEU A 176 11.19 14.36 -11.31
C LEU A 176 10.64 15.41 -12.29
N TYR A 177 10.48 16.66 -11.84
CA TYR A 177 10.06 17.78 -12.70
C TYR A 177 11.13 18.21 -13.71
N SER A 178 12.42 18.04 -13.36
CA SER A 178 13.54 18.35 -14.27
C SER A 178 13.68 17.35 -15.44
N ILE A 179 13.05 16.18 -15.35
CA ILE A 179 13.13 15.10 -16.33
C ILE A 179 11.94 15.17 -17.29
N SER A 180 12.21 15.25 -18.60
CA SER A 180 11.16 15.35 -19.63
C SER A 180 10.22 14.15 -19.62
N ARG A 181 8.92 14.43 -19.66
CA ARG A 181 7.84 13.43 -19.79
C ARG A 181 7.97 12.56 -21.04
N ASP A 182 8.66 13.03 -22.08
CA ASP A 182 8.93 12.25 -23.31
C ASP A 182 9.94 11.11 -23.10
N SER A 183 10.67 11.12 -21.97
CA SER A 183 11.63 10.07 -21.59
C SER A 183 11.07 9.06 -20.57
N ASP A 184 9.82 9.23 -20.14
CA ASP A 184 9.18 8.35 -19.17
C ASP A 184 9.04 6.91 -19.71
N ILE A 185 9.47 5.91 -18.94
CA ILE A 185 9.22 4.51 -19.26
C ILE A 185 7.74 4.23 -19.00
N LEU A 186 6.97 3.93 -20.05
CA LEU A 186 5.56 3.58 -19.91
C LEU A 186 5.41 2.15 -19.35
N PHE A 187 4.92 2.03 -18.11
CA PHE A 187 4.58 0.71 -17.57
C PHE A 187 3.33 0.16 -18.25
N THR A 188 3.49 -0.96 -18.95
CA THR A 188 2.39 -1.70 -19.56
C THR A 188 2.35 -3.10 -18.95
N LEU A 189 1.20 -3.51 -18.40
CA LEU A 189 1.04 -4.90 -17.97
C LEU A 189 1.19 -5.82 -19.18
N PRO A 190 2.04 -6.86 -19.13
CA PRO A 190 2.32 -7.70 -20.28
C PRO A 190 1.09 -8.53 -20.69
N ASN A 191 0.42 -8.08 -21.76
CA ASN A 191 -0.64 -8.78 -22.49
C ASN A 191 -1.91 -9.18 -21.73
N LEU A 192 -2.77 -8.20 -21.44
CA LEU A 192 -4.24 -8.40 -21.44
C LEU A 192 -4.85 -8.31 -22.86
N SER A 193 -4.05 -8.57 -23.91
CA SER A 193 -4.39 -8.23 -25.30
C SER A 193 -5.35 -9.21 -26.00
N LYS A 194 -5.69 -10.35 -25.39
CA LYS A 194 -6.62 -11.34 -25.97
C LYS A 194 -7.55 -11.99 -24.94
N LYS A 195 -8.80 -11.48 -24.92
CA LYS A 195 -10.02 -11.98 -24.25
C LYS A 195 -10.06 -11.93 -22.71
N GLU A 196 -11.30 -11.94 -22.23
CA GLU A 196 -11.76 -11.81 -20.83
C GLU A 196 -11.50 -10.43 -20.20
N LYS A 197 -12.55 -9.76 -19.70
CA LYS A 197 -12.44 -8.50 -18.95
C LYS A 197 -12.05 -8.77 -17.49
N VAL A 198 -10.84 -9.28 -17.25
CA VAL A 198 -10.29 -9.34 -15.89
C VAL A 198 -9.82 -7.95 -15.49
N LEU A 199 -10.65 -7.23 -14.74
CA LEU A 199 -10.22 -6.04 -14.01
C LEU A 199 -9.13 -6.47 -13.02
N VAL A 200 -7.90 -5.99 -13.21
CA VAL A 200 -6.80 -6.20 -12.25
C VAL A 200 -7.03 -5.29 -11.06
N HIS A 201 -7.93 -5.74 -10.19
CA HIS A 201 -8.21 -5.12 -8.91
C HIS A 201 -7.01 -5.40 -7.99
N CYS A 202 -6.26 -4.37 -7.59
CA CYS A 202 -5.20 -4.48 -6.59
C CYS A 202 -5.84 -4.88 -5.24
N LYS A 203 -5.88 -6.19 -4.97
CA LYS A 203 -6.54 -6.75 -3.79
C LYS A 203 -5.66 -6.60 -2.55
N PRO A 204 -6.17 -6.02 -1.45
CA PRO A 204 -5.54 -6.15 -0.15
C PRO A 204 -5.26 -7.62 0.20
N LEU A 205 -4.09 -7.86 0.81
CA LEU A 205 -3.50 -9.21 0.99
C LEU A 205 -4.38 -10.20 1.79
N ALA A 206 -5.36 -9.70 2.53
CA ALA A 206 -6.28 -10.45 3.38
C ALA A 206 -7.10 -11.55 2.65
N SER A 207 -7.12 -11.57 1.32
CA SER A 207 -7.96 -12.48 0.53
C SER A 207 -7.29 -13.78 0.06
N ILE A 208 -5.97 -13.98 0.28
CA ILE A 208 -5.22 -15.12 -0.29
C ILE A 208 -5.28 -16.39 0.59
N LEU A 209 -5.44 -16.26 1.91
CA LEU A 209 -5.28 -17.37 2.86
C LEU A 209 -6.49 -18.33 2.99
N SER A 210 -7.59 -18.12 2.26
CA SER A 210 -8.77 -19.01 2.29
C SER A 210 -8.70 -20.19 1.30
N GLY A 211 -7.74 -20.21 0.38
CA GLY A 211 -7.68 -21.19 -0.71
C GLY A 211 -7.03 -22.55 -0.39
N MET A 212 -6.33 -22.67 0.75
CA MET A 212 -5.36 -23.76 0.99
C MET A 212 -5.70 -24.73 2.14
N TRP A 213 -6.96 -25.16 2.26
CA TRP A 213 -7.28 -26.45 2.90
C TRP A 213 -8.42 -27.19 2.20
N LYS A 214 -8.09 -28.36 1.64
CA LYS A 214 -9.01 -29.48 1.43
C LYS A 214 -8.35 -30.72 2.06
N PRO A 215 -8.99 -31.40 3.02
CA PRO A 215 -8.54 -32.72 3.44
C PRO A 215 -8.79 -33.75 2.34
N LEU A 216 -8.03 -34.85 2.40
CA LEU A 216 -8.31 -36.13 1.74
C LEU A 216 -9.29 -36.96 2.58
#